data_AF-A0A625M558-F1
#
_entry.id   AF-A0A625M558-F1
#
_cell.length_a   1.000
_cell.length_b   1.000
_cell.length_c   1.000
_cell.angle_alpha   90.00
_cell.angle_beta   90.00
_cell.angle_gamma   90.00
#
_symmetry.space_group_name_H-M   'P 1'
#
loop_
_entity.id
_entity.type
_entity.pdbx_description
1 polymer ?
#
loop_
_entity_poly.entity_id
_entity_poly.type
_entity_poly.pdbx_seq_one_letter_code
_entity_poly.pdbx_strand_id
1 'polypeptide(L)' 'MFDFPQPGEIYRSAGFPDVAVVGILEDGIPWEMPYRCPDIVWNPYRRKFSILVRILADGRTT' A
#
# COMPACT_ATOMS: atom_id res chain seq x y z
N MET A 1 15.56 -4.32 5.55
CA MET A 1 14.18 -4.68 5.92
C MET A 1 13.28 -3.72 5.18
N PHE A 2 12.35 -4.22 4.37
CA PHE A 2 11.40 -3.37 3.64
C PHE A 2 10.16 -3.25 4.52
N ASP A 3 9.84 -2.05 4.98
CA ASP A 3 8.62 -1.80 5.74
C ASP A 3 7.43 -1.94 4.80
N PHE A 4 6.40 -2.64 5.27
CA PHE A 4 5.17 -2.82 4.50
C PHE A 4 4.44 -1.47 4.38
N PRO A 5 3.92 -1.08 3.20
CA PRO A 5 3.19 0.17 3.05
C PRO A 5 1.96 0.24 3.95
N GLN A 6 1.82 1.32 4.70
CA GLN A 6 0.76 1.46 5.70
C GLN A 6 -0.44 2.24 5.14
N PRO A 7 -1.68 1.87 5.52
CA PRO A 7 -2.85 2.70 5.23
C PRO A 7 -2.63 4.16 5.64
N GLY A 8 -2.90 5.09 4.73
CA GLY A 8 -2.67 6.52 4.91
C GLY A 8 -1.33 7.04 4.41
N GLU A 9 -0.36 6.17 4.08
CA GLU A 9 0.88 6.62 3.45
C GLU A 9 0.65 7.13 2.03
N ILE A 10 1.33 8.23 1.68
CA ILE A 10 1.26 8.87 0.37
C ILE A 10 2.60 8.69 -0.33
N TYR A 11 2.56 8.08 -1.51
CA TYR A 11 3.70 7.92 -2.39
C TYR A 11 3.60 8.93 -3.53
N ARG A 12 4.70 9.66 -3.76
CA ARG A 12 4.82 10.68 -4.81
C ARG A 12 5.94 10.29 -5.75
N SER A 13 5.71 10.41 -7.06
CA SER A 13 6.70 10.08 -8.07
C SER A 13 6.61 11.06 -9.23
N ALA A 14 7.75 11.53 -9.71
CA ALA A 14 7.79 12.42 -10.86
C ALA A 14 7.29 11.67 -12.11
N GLY A 15 6.28 12.22 -12.79
CA GLY A 15 5.69 11.63 -14.00
C GLY A 15 4.62 10.58 -13.75
N PHE A 16 4.24 10.31 -12.49
CA PHE A 16 3.09 9.48 -12.15
C PHE A 16 2.16 10.23 -11.19
N PRO A 17 0.85 9.91 -11.18
CA PRO A 17 -0.05 10.45 -10.18
C PRO A 17 0.39 10.07 -8.76
N ASP A 18 0.19 10.98 -7.81
CA ASP A 18 0.34 10.66 -6.39
C ASP A 18 -0.63 9.54 -6.01
N VAL A 19 -0.22 8.64 -5.13
CA VAL A 19 -1.07 7.53 -4.67
C VAL A 19 -1.10 7.47 -3.14
N ALA A 20 -2.27 7.23 -2.58
CA ALA A 20 -2.44 6.93 -1.16
C ALA A 20 -2.70 5.44 -0.97
N VAL A 21 -2.03 4.82 0.00
CA VAL A 21 -2.36 3.46 0.43
C VAL A 21 -3.66 3.51 1.21
N VAL A 22 -4.64 2.71 0.80
CA VAL A 22 -5.96 2.62 1.44
C VAL A 22 -6.02 1.43 2.38
N GLY A 23 -5.35 0.34 2.03
CA GLY A 23 -5.45 -0.90 2.77
C GLY A 23 -4.53 -1.98 2.21
N ILE A 24 -4.46 -3.08 2.95
CA ILE A 24 -3.74 -4.28 2.58
C ILE A 24 -4.77 -5.39 2.45
N LEU A 25 -4.63 -6.22 1.42
CA LEU A 25 -5.46 -7.40 1.23
C LEU A 25 -4.60 -8.66 1.40
N GLU A 26 -5.07 -9.62 2.19
CA GLU A 26 -4.54 -11.00 2.20
C GLU A 26 -5.48 -11.85 1.35
N ASP A 27 -4.97 -12.42 0.25
CA ASP A 27 -5.77 -13.20 -0.72
C ASP A 27 -7.03 -12.46 -1.23
N GLY A 28 -6.95 -11.12 -1.33
CA GLY A 28 -8.05 -10.27 -1.81
C GLY A 28 -9.06 -9.83 -0.73
N ILE A 29 -8.88 -10.29 0.52
CA ILE A 29 -9.74 -9.92 1.65
C ILE A 29 -9.08 -8.79 2.44
N PRO A 30 -9.81 -7.71 2.82
CA PRO A 30 -9.28 -6.65 3.67
C PRO A 30 -8.63 -7.22 4.91
N TRP A 31 -7.35 -6.90 5.08
CA TRP A 31 -6.58 -7.30 6.24
C TRP A 31 -6.25 -6.08 7.09
N GLU A 32 -6.87 -6.02 8.27
CA GLU A 32 -6.51 -5.10 9.34
C GLU A 32 -5.15 -5.51 9.90
N MET A 33 -4.07 -5.11 9.23
CA MET A 33 -2.72 -5.33 9.74
C MET A 33 -2.45 -4.31 10.87
N PRO A 34 -1.95 -4.74 12.04
CA PRO A 34 -1.50 -3.82 13.07
C PRO A 34 -0.46 -2.84 12.50
N TYR A 35 -0.59 -1.56 12.86
CA TYR A 35 0.34 -0.52 12.42
C TYR A 35 1.78 -0.90 12.80
N ARG A 36 2.61 -1.14 11.79
CA ARG A 36 3.95 -1.75 11.88
C ARG A 36 3.93 -3.11 12.60
N CYS A 37 4.17 -4.18 11.87
CA CYS A 37 4.45 -5.49 12.46
C CYS A 37 5.97 -5.74 12.46
N PRO A 38 6.71 -5.32 13.51
CA PRO A 38 8.16 -5.56 13.58
C PRO A 38 8.52 -7.06 13.51
N ASP A 39 7.59 -7.93 13.94
CA ASP A 39 7.78 -9.39 13.95
C ASP A 39 7.31 -10.08 12.65
N ILE A 40 6.68 -9.34 11.72
CA ILE A 40 6.25 -9.89 10.44
C ILE A 40 7.20 -9.39 9.36
N VAL A 41 8.15 -10.25 9.00
CA VAL A 41 8.98 -10.05 7.81
C VAL A 41 8.12 -10.34 6.59
N TRP A 42 7.84 -9.32 5.79
CA TRP A 42 7.16 -9.51 4.52
C TRP A 42 7.90 -10.53 3.66
N ASN A 43 7.21 -11.62 3.31
CA ASN A 43 7.72 -12.64 2.41
C ASN A 43 6.71 -12.84 1.26
N PRO A 44 6.91 -12.20 0.10
CA PRO A 44 5.99 -12.29 -1.03
C PRO A 44 5.86 -13.71 -1.61
N TYR A 45 6.78 -14.62 -1.27
CA TYR A 45 6.72 -16.02 -1.70
C TYR A 45 5.92 -16.93 -0.76
N ARG A 46 5.71 -16.53 0.51
CA ARG A 46 4.96 -17.31 1.50
C ARG A 46 3.51 -16.88 1.63
N ARG A 47 3.22 -15.60 1.44
CA ARG A 47 1.88 -15.04 1.52
C ARG A 47 1.67 -14.01 0.43
N LYS A 48 0.51 -14.07 -0.23
CA LYS A 48 0.13 -13.13 -1.27
C LYS A 48 -0.61 -11.97 -0.64
N PHE A 49 0.06 -10.83 -0.59
CA PHE A 49 -0.56 -9.58 -0.19
C PHE A 49 -0.73 -8.68 -1.40
N SER A 50 -1.85 -7.97 -1.45
CA SER A 50 -2.10 -6.92 -2.42
C SER A 50 -2.21 -5.58 -1.69
N ILE A 51 -1.61 -4.54 -2.24
CA ILE A 51 -1.71 -3.19 -1.70
C ILE A 51 -2.83 -2.48 -2.45
N LEU A 52 -3.86 -2.05 -1.73
CA LEU A 52 -4.92 -1.24 -2.29
C LEU A 52 -4.47 0.22 -2.28
N VAL A 53 -4.36 0.82 -3.46
CA VAL A 53 -3.98 2.23 -3.62
C VAL A 53 -5.11 3.05 -4.24
N ARG A 54 -5.24 4.29 -3.80
CA ARG A 54 -6.09 5.32 -4.42
C ARG A 54 -5.21 6.31 -5.14
N ILE A 55 -5.45 6.49 -6.44
CA ILE A 55 -4.83 7.56 -7.22
C ILE A 55 -5.39 8.91 -6.75
N LEU A 56 -4.49 9.81 -6.36
CA LEU A 56 -4.77 11.19 -6.01
C LEU A 56 -4.54 12.03 -7.27
N ALA A 57 -5.61 12.29 -8.01
CA ALA A 57 -5.59 13.25 -9.10
C ALA A 57 -6.32 14.53 -8.65
N ASP A 58 -5.74 15.69 -8.94
CA ASP A 58 -6.34 17.01 -8.68
C ASP A 58 -7.36 17.43 -9.75
N GLY A 59 -7.73 16.50 -10.64
CA GLY A 59 -8.71 16.71 -11.71
C GLY A 59 -8.18 17.53 -12.89
N ARG A 60 -6.89 17.88 -12.91
CA ARG A 60 -6.29 18.59 -14.05
C ARG A 60 -5.97 17.59 -15.17
N THR A 61 -6.76 17.63 -16.23
CA THR A 61 -6.36 17.10 -17.55
C THR A 61 -5.35 18.06 -18.17
N THR A 62 -4.10 17.62 -18.31
CA THR A 62 -3.09 18.25 -19.17
C THR A 62 -3.39 18.01 -20.63
#